data_AF-A0A838F3B5-F1
#
_entry.id   AF-A0A838F3B5-F1
#
_cell.length_a   1.000
_cell.length_b   1.000
_cell.length_c   1.000
_cell.angle_alpha   90.00
_cell.angle_beta   90.00
_cell.angle_gamma   90.00
#
_symmetry.space_group_name_H-M   'P 1'
#
loop_
_entity.id
_entity.type
_entity.pdbx_description
1 polymer ?
#
loop_
_entity_poly.entity_id
_entity_poly.type
_entity_poly.pdbx_seq_one_letter_code
_entity_poly.pdbx_strand_id
1 'polypeptide(L)'
;MTKYFLICASRDHVLKGVKDGFAQAGHGRKDFISKPLKGDWVVFYSSKDKFENGKPLQKFTAIGQVVDEEPYQPTTNGSFKPYRRNVEFKKVE
;
A
#
# COMPACT_ATOMS: atom_id res chain seq x y z
N MET A 1 -0.66 -1.77 21.39
CA MET A 1 -0.33 -3.08 20.79
C MET A 1 -0.26 -2.88 19.29
N THR A 2 0.84 -3.31 18.66
CA THR A 2 1.04 -3.19 17.21
C THR A 2 0.11 -4.13 16.46
N LYS A 3 -0.54 -3.62 15.41
CA LYS A 3 -1.43 -4.38 14.52
C LYS A 3 -0.77 -4.65 13.17
N TYR A 4 -1.30 -5.64 12.47
CA TYR A 4 -0.87 -6.06 11.15
C TYR A 4 -2.08 -6.04 10.21
N PHE A 5 -1.91 -5.43 9.04
CA PHE A 5 -2.95 -5.30 8.02
C PHE A 5 -2.51 -5.98 6.73
N LEU A 6 -3.46 -6.61 6.04
CA LEU A 6 -3.22 -7.21 4.73
C LEU A 6 -3.86 -6.34 3.64
N ILE A 7 -3.07 -5.94 2.65
CA ILE A 7 -3.56 -5.26 1.44
C ILE A 7 -3.36 -6.19 0.25
N CYS A 8 -4.45 -6.46 -0.48
CA CYS A 8 -4.41 -7.21 -1.73
C CYS A 8 -4.32 -6.23 -2.91
N ALA A 9 -3.25 -6.31 -3.71
CA ALA A 9 -3.04 -5.48 -4.90
C ALA A 9 -2.11 -6.19 -5.89
N SER A 10 -2.24 -5.89 -7.18
CA SER A 10 -1.32 -6.43 -8.19
C SER A 10 0.13 -6.02 -7.92
N ARG A 11 1.10 -6.87 -8.28
CA ARG A 11 2.51 -6.65 -7.94
C ARG A 11 3.04 -5.33 -8.49
N ASP A 12 2.70 -4.96 -9.72
CA ASP A 12 3.05 -3.68 -10.33
C ASP A 12 2.56 -2.46 -9.52
N HIS A 13 1.36 -2.51 -8.93
CA HIS A 13 0.84 -1.47 -8.03
C HIS A 13 1.58 -1.44 -6.70
N VAL A 14 1.86 -2.63 -6.12
CA VAL A 14 2.66 -2.74 -4.90
C VAL A 14 4.05 -2.11 -5.12
N LEU A 15 4.71 -2.42 -6.23
CA LEU A 15 6.04 -1.89 -6.55
C LEU A 15 6.07 -0.37 -6.72
N LYS A 16 5.00 0.26 -7.25
CA LYS A 16 4.88 1.72 -7.27
C LYS A 16 4.86 2.30 -5.85
N GLY A 17 4.05 1.71 -4.97
CA GLY A 17 3.99 2.10 -3.56
C GLY A 17 5.32 1.89 -2.83
N VAL A 18 5.99 0.76 -3.07
CA VAL A 18 7.32 0.48 -2.50
C VAL A 18 8.36 1.50 -2.96
N LYS A 19 8.39 1.83 -4.26
CA LYS A 19 9.33 2.80 -4.83
C LYS A 19 9.16 4.19 -4.21
N ASP A 20 7.92 4.62 -4.04
CA ASP A 20 7.58 5.97 -3.60
C ASP A 20 7.28 6.07 -2.09
N GLY A 21 7.40 4.98 -1.35
CA GLY A 21 7.25 4.95 0.11
C GLY A 21 5.82 5.10 0.63
N PHE A 22 4.79 4.59 -0.08
CA PHE A 22 3.40 4.71 0.36
C PHE A 22 2.56 3.43 0.22
N ALA A 23 1.52 3.32 1.05
CA ALA A 23 0.42 2.39 0.91
C ALA A 23 -0.86 3.11 0.47
N GLN A 24 -1.62 2.47 -0.41
CA GLN A 24 -2.93 2.92 -0.90
C GLN A 24 -3.84 1.70 -1.05
N ALA A 25 -5.10 1.80 -0.61
CA ALA A 25 -6.06 0.71 -0.66
C ALA A 25 -7.46 1.21 -1.03
N GLY A 26 -8.40 0.28 -1.27
CA GLY A 26 -9.82 0.59 -1.42
C GLY A 26 -10.14 1.58 -2.55
N HIS A 27 -9.39 1.51 -3.67
CA HIS A 27 -9.48 2.46 -4.80
C HIS A 27 -9.20 3.92 -4.45
N GLY A 28 -8.44 4.18 -3.38
CA GLY A 28 -8.08 5.52 -2.93
C GLY A 28 -9.05 6.14 -1.93
N ARG A 29 -10.07 5.39 -1.48
CA ARG A 29 -10.96 5.81 -0.39
C ARG A 29 -10.23 5.87 0.95
N LYS A 30 -10.66 6.77 1.83
CA LYS A 30 -10.05 6.97 3.16
C LYS A 30 -10.29 5.80 4.12
N ASP A 31 -11.48 5.18 4.05
CA ASP A 31 -12.03 4.29 5.08
C ASP A 31 -11.14 3.09 5.47
N PHE A 32 -10.40 2.54 4.51
CA PHE A 32 -9.51 1.40 4.76
C PHE A 32 -8.11 1.83 5.18
N ILE A 33 -7.59 2.88 4.56
CA ILE A 33 -6.20 3.32 4.76
C ILE A 33 -6.04 4.17 6.04
N SER A 34 -7.13 4.63 6.64
CA SER A 34 -7.16 5.26 7.97
C SER A 34 -7.08 4.27 9.14
N LYS A 35 -7.25 2.96 8.91
CA LYS A 35 -7.27 1.96 9.99
C LYS A 35 -5.90 1.65 10.59
N PRO A 36 -4.83 1.45 9.79
CA PRO A 36 -3.49 1.34 10.35
C PRO A 36 -3.13 2.62 11.10
N LEU A 37 -2.40 2.54 12.20
CA LEU A 37 -1.84 3.69 12.90
C LEU A 37 -0.32 3.72 12.72
N LYS A 38 0.32 4.83 13.10
CA LYS A 38 1.78 4.89 13.13
C LYS A 38 2.35 3.73 13.95
N GLY A 39 3.34 3.04 13.40
CA GLY A 39 3.95 1.85 13.99
C GLY A 39 3.23 0.54 13.68
N ASP A 40 2.03 0.56 13.10
CA ASP A 40 1.39 -0.65 12.58
C ASP A 40 2.05 -1.12 11.27
N TRP A 41 1.91 -2.41 10.99
CA TRP A 41 2.49 -3.04 9.83
C TRP A 41 1.47 -3.30 8.74
N VAL A 42 1.92 -3.19 7.50
CA VAL A 42 1.14 -3.50 6.31
C VAL A 42 1.90 -4.55 5.50
N VAL A 43 1.24 -5.68 5.27
CA VAL A 43 1.69 -6.77 4.42
C VAL A 43 0.92 -6.71 3.11
N PHE A 44 1.61 -6.87 2.00
CA PHE A 44 1.01 -6.88 0.67
C PHE A 44 0.98 -8.29 0.11
N TYR A 45 -0.20 -8.72 -0.31
CA TYR A 45 -0.40 -9.92 -1.10
C TYR A 45 -0.79 -9.56 -2.52
N SER A 46 -0.12 -10.16 -3.49
CA SER A 46 -0.41 -9.94 -4.90
C SER A 46 -1.02 -11.18 -5.52
N SER A 47 -2.33 -11.11 -5.78
CA SER A 47 -3.07 -12.16 -6.48
C SER A 47 -2.61 -12.31 -7.94
N LYS A 48 -2.17 -11.22 -8.57
CA LYS A 48 -1.65 -11.17 -9.95
C LYS A 48 -0.44 -10.24 -10.08
N ASP A 49 0.36 -10.43 -11.13
CA ASP A 49 1.57 -9.64 -11.37
C ASP A 49 1.31 -8.22 -11.89
N LYS A 50 0.28 -8.04 -12.72
CA LYS A 50 -0.14 -6.75 -13.30
C LYS A 50 -1.61 -6.44 -13.05
N PHE A 51 -1.96 -5.16 -12.99
CA PHE A 51 -3.34 -4.75 -12.78
C PHE A 51 -4.24 -5.14 -13.97
N GLU A 52 -3.83 -4.84 -15.19
CA GLU A 52 -4.55 -5.22 -16.40
C GLU A 52 -3.92 -6.47 -17.03
N ASN A 53 -4.75 -7.46 -17.37
CA ASN A 53 -4.33 -8.70 -18.06
C ASN A 53 -3.13 -9.43 -17.42
N GLY A 54 -2.96 -9.29 -16.09
CA GLY A 54 -1.90 -9.92 -15.33
C GLY A 54 -2.12 -11.42 -15.14
N LYS A 55 -1.02 -12.16 -15.03
CA LYS A 55 -1.03 -13.59 -14.69
C LYS A 55 -1.18 -13.78 -13.19
N PRO A 56 -1.73 -14.92 -12.74
CA PRO A 56 -1.73 -15.28 -11.33
C PRO A 56 -0.31 -15.22 -10.74
N LEU A 57 -0.18 -14.58 -9.58
CA LEU A 57 1.07 -14.51 -8.83
C LEU A 57 0.94 -15.15 -7.45
N GLN A 58 -0.14 -14.82 -6.74
CA GLN A 58 -0.57 -15.41 -5.47
C GLN A 58 0.54 -15.52 -4.40
N LYS A 59 1.25 -14.40 -4.16
CA LYS A 59 2.37 -14.35 -3.20
C LYS A 59 2.30 -13.10 -2.33
N PHE A 60 2.86 -13.18 -1.13
CA PHE A 60 3.25 -11.97 -0.39
C PHE A 60 4.43 -11.31 -1.11
N THR A 61 4.33 -10.00 -1.35
CA THR A 61 5.26 -9.28 -2.24
C THR A 61 5.93 -8.08 -1.60
N ALA A 62 5.41 -7.58 -0.48
CA ALA A 62 6.06 -6.52 0.29
C ALA A 62 5.54 -6.50 1.73
N ILE A 63 6.34 -5.94 2.63
CA ILE A 63 5.96 -5.60 4.00
C ILE A 63 6.61 -4.29 4.39
N GLY A 64 5.89 -3.45 5.12
CA GLY A 64 6.42 -2.18 5.64
C GLY A 64 5.65 -1.70 6.86
N GLN A 65 6.23 -0.73 7.55
CA GLN A 65 5.65 -0.11 8.74
C GLN A 65 5.16 1.29 8.43
N VAL A 66 3.98 1.66 8.95
CA VAL A 66 3.40 2.98 8.79
C VAL A 66 4.16 4.00 9.64
N VAL A 67 4.56 5.12 9.05
CA VAL A 67 5.44 6.10 9.71
C VAL A 67 4.81 7.48 9.92
N ASP A 68 3.67 7.76 9.27
CA ASP A 68 2.92 9.00 9.44
C ASP A 68 1.77 8.85 10.45
N GLU A 69 1.31 9.99 10.98
CA GLU A 69 0.20 10.04 11.94
C GLU A 69 -1.16 9.83 11.24
N GLU A 70 -1.38 10.50 10.11
CA GLU A 70 -2.69 10.59 9.44
C GLU A 70 -2.59 10.30 7.93
N PRO A 71 -3.63 9.73 7.31
CA PRO A 71 -3.70 9.61 5.86
C PRO A 71 -3.72 10.97 5.16
N TYR A 72 -3.05 11.06 4.02
CA TYR A 72 -2.96 12.27 3.21
C TYR A 72 -3.32 12.01 1.75
N GLN A 73 -3.55 13.07 0.98
CA GLN A 73 -3.69 13.02 -0.47
C GLN A 73 -2.48 13.69 -1.14
N PRO A 74 -1.93 13.13 -2.23
CA PRO A 74 -0.81 13.74 -2.94
C PRO A 74 -1.23 15.07 -3.59
N THR A 75 -0.31 16.04 -3.64
CA THR A 75 -0.52 17.39 -4.19
C THR A 75 -0.55 17.46 -5.72
N THR A 76 -0.50 16.32 -6.42
CA THR A 76 -0.47 16.28 -7.89
C THR A 76 -1.67 16.96 -8.54
N ASN A 77 -1.46 17.71 -9.63
CA ASN A 77 -2.48 18.45 -10.41
C ASN A 77 -3.49 17.56 -11.18
N GLY A 78 -3.63 16.29 -10.80
CA GLY A 78 -4.60 15.37 -11.39
C GLY A 78 -5.98 15.44 -10.74
N SER A 79 -7.01 15.00 -11.46
CA SER A 79 -8.37 14.83 -10.93
C SER A 79 -8.47 13.70 -9.90
N PHE A 80 -7.56 12.72 -9.96
CA PHE A 80 -7.52 11.59 -9.03
C PHE A 80 -6.58 11.88 -7.85
N LYS A 81 -7.17 12.03 -6.65
CA LYS A 81 -6.45 12.30 -5.39
C LYS A 81 -6.71 11.17 -4.39
N PRO A 82 -5.99 10.05 -4.47
CA PRO A 82 -6.21 8.92 -3.57
C PRO A 82 -5.63 9.20 -2.18
N TYR A 83 -6.29 8.70 -1.13
CA TYR A 83 -5.72 8.69 0.21
C TYR A 83 -4.59 7.67 0.32
N ARG A 84 -3.50 8.07 0.97
CA ARG A 84 -2.26 7.32 1.14
C ARG A 84 -1.78 7.36 2.59
N ARG A 85 -0.91 6.41 2.93
CA ARG A 85 -0.09 6.39 4.15
C ARG A 85 1.37 6.22 3.77
N ASN A 86 2.25 6.95 4.43
CA ASN A 86 3.68 6.79 4.33
C ASN A 86 4.07 5.47 5.01
N VAL A 87 4.83 4.66 4.28
CA VAL A 87 5.26 3.35 4.72
C VAL A 87 6.74 3.19 4.46
N GLU A 88 7.48 2.82 5.50
CA GLU A 88 8.87 2.40 5.37
C GLU A 88 8.90 0.90 5.09
N PHE A 89 9.29 0.54 3.87
CA PHE A 89 9.34 -0.86 3.43
C PHE A 89 10.63 -1.54 3.84
N LYS A 90 10.52 -2.82 4.23
CA LYS A 90 11.70 -3.65 4.48
C LYS A 90 12.31 -4.09 3.15
N LYS A 91 13.64 -4.04 3.08
CA LYS A 91 14.39 -4.71 2.00
C LYS A 91 14.19 -6.20 2.15
N VAL A 92 13.88 -6.86 1.05
CA VAL A 92 13.87 -8.31 0.95
C VAL A 92 15.19 -8.70 0.31
N GLU A 93 15.98 -9.51 1.01
CA GLU A 93 17.21 -10.12 0.49
C GLU A 93 16.88 -11.29 -0.47
#